data_AF-A0A931T384-F1
#
_entry.id   AF-A0A931T384-F1
#
_cell.length_a   1.000
_cell.length_b   1.000
_cell.length_c   1.000
_cell.angle_alpha   90.00
_cell.angle_beta   90.00
_cell.angle_gamma   90.00
#
_symmetry.space_group_name_H-M   'P 1'
#
loop_
_entity.id
_entity.type
_entity.pdbx_description
1 polymer ?
#
loop_
_entity_poly.entity_id
_entity_poly.type
_entity_poly.pdbx_seq_one_letter_code
_entity_poly.pdbx_strand_id
1 'polypeptide(L)'
;MSRRPVQTGEEITLARCRVPHDAHNQYAGRSRAAALRRDNLDRYLSQMLLLEPSTLLVGEAPSHRGCRLTGIPFLSETLMLRGVEEAGLFGHARGYEKATRGDRPSTEASATIVWETIGSLRPTPLLWNAFPFHPHHPGEPRSNRPPTAAELEIGKRFVVDLVEIFA
;
A
#
# COMPACT_ATOMS: atom_id res chain seq x y z
N MET A 1 -10.89 -34.46 7.63
CA MET A 1 -12.00 -33.65 8.17
C MET A 1 -12.41 -32.63 7.13
N SER A 2 -13.69 -32.64 6.78
CA SER A 2 -14.29 -31.94 5.65
C SER A 2 -14.22 -30.42 5.83
N ARG A 3 -13.53 -29.71 4.91
CA ARG A 3 -13.60 -28.24 4.84
C ARG A 3 -14.96 -27.88 4.27
N ARG A 4 -15.80 -27.21 5.08
CA ARG A 4 -17.07 -26.64 4.63
C ARG A 4 -16.79 -25.63 3.51
N PRO A 5 -17.59 -25.60 2.44
CA PRO A 5 -17.47 -24.57 1.43
C PRO A 5 -17.89 -23.23 2.05
N VAL A 6 -16.96 -22.26 2.06
CA VAL A 6 -17.28 -20.86 2.38
C VAL A 6 -18.19 -20.33 1.29
N GLN A 7 -19.32 -19.74 1.69
CA GLN A 7 -20.31 -19.15 0.80
C GLN A 7 -19.65 -18.05 -0.06
N THR A 8 -19.71 -18.23 -1.37
CA THR A 8 -19.22 -17.29 -2.38
C THR A 8 -20.13 -16.06 -2.47
N GLY A 9 -19.95 -15.10 -1.56
CA GLY A 9 -20.10 -13.70 -1.92
C GLY A 9 -18.90 -13.31 -2.78
N GLU A 10 -19.09 -12.52 -3.84
CA GLU A 10 -17.96 -12.06 -4.67
C GLU A 10 -16.84 -11.51 -3.77
N GLU A 11 -15.65 -12.09 -3.90
CA GLU A 11 -14.49 -11.69 -3.11
C GLU A 11 -14.11 -10.25 -3.49
N ILE A 12 -14.37 -9.31 -2.58
CA ILE A 12 -14.05 -7.89 -2.79
C ILE A 12 -12.53 -7.74 -2.73
N THR A 13 -11.89 -7.71 -3.89
CA THR A 13 -10.46 -7.38 -4.01
C THR A 13 -10.20 -5.89 -3.72
N LEU A 14 -8.97 -5.56 -3.32
CA LEU A 14 -8.51 -4.19 -3.11
C LEU A 14 -8.84 -3.25 -4.29
N ALA A 15 -8.65 -3.74 -5.52
CA ALA A 15 -8.90 -2.97 -6.75
C ALA A 15 -10.38 -2.80 -7.11
N ARG A 16 -11.27 -3.63 -6.55
CA ARG A 16 -12.73 -3.58 -6.78
C ARG A 16 -13.50 -2.95 -5.62
N CYS A 17 -12.82 -2.67 -4.49
CA CYS A 17 -13.43 -2.05 -3.34
C CYS A 17 -13.97 -0.66 -3.68
N ARG A 18 -15.27 -0.45 -3.41
CA ARG A 18 -15.89 0.87 -3.52
C ARG A 18 -15.55 1.68 -2.28
N VAL A 19 -15.20 2.95 -2.50
CA VAL A 19 -14.84 3.88 -1.44
C VAL A 19 -15.77 5.11 -1.49
N PRO A 20 -15.91 5.85 -0.39
CA PRO A 20 -16.64 7.12 -0.37
C PRO A 20 -16.15 8.12 -1.44
N HIS A 21 -17.00 9.09 -1.77
CA HIS A 21 -16.72 10.10 -2.82
C HIS A 21 -15.50 10.99 -2.51
N ASP A 22 -15.16 11.13 -1.24
CA ASP A 22 -14.02 11.87 -0.70
C ASP A 22 -12.85 10.94 -0.34
N ALA A 23 -12.81 9.75 -0.96
CA ALA A 23 -11.69 8.84 -0.93
C ALA A 23 -11.34 8.34 -2.34
N HIS A 24 -10.07 8.04 -2.55
CA HIS A 24 -9.54 7.57 -3.82
C HIS A 24 -8.98 6.16 -3.68
N ASN A 25 -9.59 5.20 -4.38
CA ASN A 25 -9.01 3.88 -4.56
C ASN A 25 -7.93 3.93 -5.66
N GLN A 26 -6.67 4.07 -5.25
CA GLN A 26 -5.52 4.17 -6.16
C GLN A 26 -5.31 2.91 -7.03
N TYR A 27 -5.89 1.78 -6.66
CA TYR A 27 -5.77 0.50 -7.36
C TYR A 27 -6.90 0.24 -8.35
N ALA A 28 -7.95 1.06 -8.35
CA ALA A 28 -9.15 0.82 -9.14
C ALA A 28 -9.00 1.13 -10.64
N GLY A 29 -9.74 0.40 -11.46
CA GLY A 29 -9.85 0.62 -12.90
C GLY A 29 -8.75 -0.03 -13.75
N ARG A 30 -8.84 0.21 -15.07
CA ARG A 30 -8.02 -0.45 -16.11
C ARG A 30 -6.90 0.44 -16.66
N SER A 31 -6.63 1.59 -16.04
CA SER A 31 -5.56 2.48 -16.50
C SER A 31 -4.18 1.86 -16.28
N ARG A 32 -3.21 2.23 -17.11
CA ARG A 32 -1.80 1.82 -16.92
C ARG A 32 -1.28 2.19 -15.53
N ALA A 33 -1.61 3.38 -15.04
CA ALA A 33 -1.19 3.83 -13.72
C ALA A 33 -1.76 2.94 -12.59
N ALA A 34 -3.02 2.54 -12.69
CA ALA A 34 -3.63 1.63 -11.72
C ALA A 34 -3.00 0.22 -11.80
N ALA A 35 -2.69 -0.26 -13.02
CA ALA A 35 -1.97 -1.52 -13.20
C ALA A 35 -0.59 -1.48 -12.54
N LEU A 36 0.22 -0.47 -12.84
CA LEU A 36 1.56 -0.31 -12.25
C LEU A 36 1.52 -0.24 -10.71
N ARG A 37 0.52 0.43 -10.12
CA ARG A 37 0.37 0.44 -8.66
C ARG A 37 0.06 -0.94 -8.08
N ARG A 38 -0.73 -1.75 -8.77
CA ARG A 38 -0.99 -3.14 -8.36
C ARG A 38 0.25 -4.00 -8.52
N ASP A 39 0.97 -3.86 -9.63
CA ASP A 39 2.20 -4.61 -9.89
C ASP A 39 3.30 -4.25 -8.87
N ASN A 40 3.44 -2.97 -8.53
CA ASN A 40 4.34 -2.50 -7.47
C ASN A 40 3.97 -3.09 -6.10
N LEU A 41 2.68 -3.09 -5.76
CA LEU A 41 2.21 -3.67 -4.50
C LEU A 41 2.44 -5.18 -4.45
N ASP A 42 2.14 -5.89 -5.53
CA ASP A 42 2.37 -7.33 -5.67
C ASP A 42 3.86 -7.68 -5.50
N ARG A 43 4.75 -6.90 -6.13
CA ARG A 43 6.20 -7.03 -5.94
C ARG A 43 6.62 -6.81 -4.49
N TYR A 44 6.07 -5.77 -3.84
CA TYR A 44 6.37 -5.51 -2.43
C TYR A 44 5.95 -6.68 -1.54
N LEU A 45 4.70 -7.15 -1.65
CA LEU A 45 4.20 -8.26 -0.86
C LEU A 45 4.96 -9.57 -1.15
N SER A 46 5.29 -9.83 -2.42
CA SER A 46 6.11 -10.99 -2.82
C SER A 46 7.51 -10.95 -2.23
N GLN A 47 8.14 -9.78 -2.18
CA GLN A 47 9.44 -9.62 -1.53
C GLN A 47 9.33 -9.78 -0.02
N MET A 48 8.28 -9.24 0.60
CA MET A 48 8.03 -9.43 2.02
C MET A 48 7.83 -10.91 2.38
N LEU A 49 7.17 -11.71 1.53
CA LEU A 49 7.03 -13.15 1.77
C LEU A 49 8.40 -13.85 1.90
N LEU A 50 9.39 -13.42 1.12
CA LEU A 50 10.77 -13.94 1.21
C LEU A 50 11.52 -13.44 2.45
N LEU A 51 11.11 -12.30 3.02
CA LEU A 51 11.71 -11.70 4.21
C LEU A 51 11.08 -12.19 5.52
N GLU A 52 9.98 -12.96 5.43
CA GLU A 52 9.30 -13.60 6.56
C GLU A 52 9.06 -12.64 7.74
N PRO A 53 8.31 -11.53 7.54
CA PRO A 53 8.06 -10.55 8.59
C PRO A 53 7.31 -11.18 9.75
N SER A 54 7.80 -10.99 10.98
CA SER A 54 7.09 -11.38 12.20
C SER A 54 6.20 -10.27 12.77
N THR A 55 6.24 -9.07 12.17
CA THR A 55 5.58 -7.87 12.68
C THR A 55 4.91 -7.13 11.53
N LEU A 56 3.63 -6.79 11.72
CA LEU A 56 2.86 -5.90 10.86
C LEU A 56 2.71 -4.53 11.55
N LEU A 57 3.25 -3.48 10.94
CA LEU A 57 3.03 -2.10 11.36
C LEU A 57 1.93 -1.47 10.51
N VAL A 58 0.88 -0.98 11.17
CA VAL A 58 -0.29 -0.42 10.51
C VAL A 58 -0.33 1.10 10.71
N GLY A 59 -0.19 1.84 9.61
CA GLY A 59 -0.43 3.28 9.53
C GLY A 59 -1.90 3.62 9.36
N GLU A 60 -2.23 4.90 9.40
CA GLU A 60 -3.62 5.36 9.33
C GLU A 60 -4.22 5.23 7.91
N ALA A 61 -3.70 5.99 6.96
CA ALA A 61 -4.14 6.00 5.57
C ALA A 61 -3.06 6.52 4.60
N PRO A 62 -3.13 6.18 3.30
CA PRO A 62 -2.31 6.75 2.25
C PRO A 62 -2.34 8.29 2.21
N SER A 63 -1.16 8.91 2.15
CA SER A 63 -0.97 10.32 1.80
C SER A 63 -1.09 10.55 0.29
N HIS A 64 -1.52 11.75 -0.12
CA HIS A 64 -1.69 12.11 -1.54
C HIS A 64 -0.36 12.13 -2.33
N ARG A 65 0.79 12.23 -1.65
CA ARG A 65 2.13 12.26 -2.25
C ARG A 65 2.89 10.93 -2.16
N GLY A 66 2.42 10.01 -1.33
CA GLY A 66 3.08 8.73 -1.05
C GLY A 66 2.33 7.55 -1.66
N CYS A 67 1.79 6.69 -0.79
CA CYS A 67 1.11 5.44 -1.13
C CYS A 67 0.01 5.61 -2.19
N ARG A 68 -0.70 6.74 -2.24
CA ARG A 68 -1.68 7.02 -3.30
C ARG A 68 -1.04 6.94 -4.70
N LEU A 69 0.20 7.42 -4.83
CA LEU A 69 0.91 7.48 -6.10
C LEU A 69 1.65 6.18 -6.41
N THR A 70 2.27 5.56 -5.40
CA THR A 70 3.13 4.37 -5.54
C THR A 70 2.37 3.06 -5.51
N GLY A 71 1.24 3.02 -4.80
CA GLY A 71 0.54 1.77 -4.44
C GLY A 71 1.13 1.05 -3.23
N ILE A 72 2.19 1.57 -2.60
CA ILE A 72 2.90 0.88 -1.51
C ILE A 72 2.81 1.73 -0.23
N PRO A 73 2.43 1.14 0.92
CA PRO A 73 2.37 1.84 2.21
C PRO A 73 3.70 2.50 2.59
N PHE A 74 3.64 3.70 3.18
CA PHE A 74 4.80 4.45 3.67
C PHE A 74 5.93 4.65 2.64
N LEU A 75 5.59 4.82 1.36
CA LEU A 75 6.58 4.93 0.30
C LEU A 75 6.31 6.12 -0.63
N SER A 76 7.34 6.91 -0.92
CA SER A 76 7.35 7.93 -1.98
C SER A 76 7.92 7.37 -3.28
N GLU A 77 7.61 7.98 -4.43
CA GLU A 77 8.16 7.51 -5.70
C GLU A 77 9.70 7.63 -5.71
N THR A 78 10.27 8.69 -5.15
CA THR A 78 11.74 8.84 -5.06
C THR A 78 12.39 7.67 -4.33
N LEU A 79 11.85 7.31 -3.15
CA LEU A 79 12.39 6.20 -2.36
C LEU A 79 12.15 4.84 -3.03
N MET A 80 10.96 4.64 -3.61
CA MET A 80 10.60 3.44 -4.36
C MET A 80 11.57 3.18 -5.53
N LEU A 81 11.90 4.22 -6.29
CA LEU A 81 12.77 4.08 -7.46
C LEU A 81 14.25 3.95 -7.09
N ARG A 82 14.66 4.63 -6.00
CA ARG A 82 16.03 4.55 -5.47
C ARG A 82 16.34 3.18 -4.88
N GLY A 83 15.39 2.55 -4.21
CA GLY A 83 15.65 1.35 -3.42
C GLY A 83 15.97 1.67 -1.96
N VAL A 84 15.83 0.64 -1.11
CA VAL A 84 16.31 0.60 0.27
C VAL A 84 17.22 -0.62 0.36
N GLU A 85 18.51 -0.39 0.12
CA GLU A 85 19.51 -1.47 -0.02
C GLU A 85 19.63 -2.30 1.26
N GLU A 86 19.60 -1.66 2.42
CA GLU A 86 19.65 -2.32 3.71
C GLU A 86 18.50 -3.33 3.84
N ALA A 87 17.28 -2.99 3.42
CA ALA A 87 16.15 -3.92 3.47
C ALA A 87 16.13 -4.92 2.29
N GLY A 88 16.96 -4.72 1.26
CA GLY A 88 16.88 -5.48 0.02
C GLY A 88 15.56 -5.27 -0.74
N LEU A 89 14.88 -4.15 -0.51
CA LEU A 89 13.56 -3.83 -1.07
C LEU A 89 13.63 -2.68 -2.07
N PHE A 90 12.62 -2.63 -2.95
CA PHE A 90 12.41 -1.54 -3.89
C PHE A 90 13.52 -1.38 -4.95
N GLY A 91 13.45 -0.33 -5.76
CA GLY A 91 14.44 0.01 -6.77
C GLY A 91 14.08 -0.46 -8.18
N HIS A 92 14.54 0.29 -9.19
CA HIS A 92 14.35 -0.05 -10.61
C HIS A 92 14.91 -1.44 -10.96
N ALA A 93 16.05 -1.81 -10.39
CA ALA A 93 16.67 -3.12 -10.60
C ALA A 93 15.78 -4.29 -10.12
N ARG A 94 14.84 -4.03 -9.21
CA ARG A 94 13.86 -5.01 -8.70
C ARG A 94 12.48 -4.89 -9.37
N GLY A 95 12.37 -4.08 -10.43
CA GLY A 95 11.17 -3.96 -11.26
C GLY A 95 10.11 -2.99 -10.75
N TYR A 96 10.44 -2.10 -9.82
CA TYR A 96 9.51 -1.05 -9.39
C TYR A 96 9.46 0.10 -10.40
N GLU A 97 8.24 0.57 -10.69
CA GLU A 97 7.98 1.56 -11.73
C GLU A 97 7.13 2.74 -11.24
N LYS A 98 7.40 3.93 -11.78
CA LYS A 98 6.61 5.13 -11.50
C LYS A 98 5.26 5.06 -12.21
N ALA A 99 4.16 5.12 -11.47
CA ALA A 99 2.81 5.06 -12.04
C ALA A 99 2.29 6.43 -12.53
N THR A 100 2.83 7.54 -12.00
CA THR A 100 2.36 8.89 -12.35
C THR A 100 3.07 9.45 -13.59
N ARG A 101 2.41 10.38 -14.28
CA ARG A 101 3.00 11.10 -15.44
C ARG A 101 4.04 12.13 -14.99
N GLY A 102 4.90 12.54 -15.92
CA GLY A 102 5.97 13.53 -15.70
C GLY A 102 7.26 12.92 -15.13
N ASP A 103 8.35 13.66 -15.21
CA ASP A 103 9.68 13.08 -14.96
C ASP A 103 10.09 13.16 -13.48
N ARG A 104 9.58 14.14 -12.73
CA ARG A 104 9.93 14.33 -11.32
C ARG A 104 9.16 13.35 -10.43
N PRO A 105 9.84 12.45 -9.70
CA PRO A 105 9.19 11.58 -8.72
C PRO A 105 8.72 12.37 -7.50
N SER A 106 7.64 11.93 -6.87
CA SER A 106 7.20 12.48 -5.59
C SER A 106 8.23 12.24 -4.48
N THR A 107 8.25 13.14 -3.51
CA THR A 107 9.02 13.04 -2.27
C THR A 107 8.08 13.12 -1.08
N GLU A 108 8.39 12.38 -0.02
CA GLU A 108 7.66 12.42 1.26
C GLU A 108 8.65 12.16 2.39
N ALA A 109 8.89 13.17 3.24
CA ALA A 109 9.89 13.08 4.30
C ALA A 109 9.59 11.95 5.30
N SER A 110 8.31 11.76 5.64
CA SER A 110 7.88 10.67 6.53
C SER A 110 8.21 9.29 5.99
N ALA A 111 8.09 9.07 4.67
CA ALA A 111 8.47 7.81 4.05
C ALA A 111 9.97 7.54 4.20
N THR A 112 10.81 8.56 3.99
CA THR A 112 12.26 8.46 4.19
C THR A 112 12.59 8.12 5.64
N ILE A 113 12.03 8.86 6.61
CA ILE A 113 12.29 8.64 8.04
C ILE A 113 11.89 7.22 8.47
N VAL A 114 10.71 6.75 8.03
CA VAL A 114 10.22 5.41 8.36
C VAL A 114 11.20 4.35 7.84
N TRP A 115 11.60 4.41 6.57
CA TRP A 115 12.49 3.41 5.97
C TRP A 115 13.95 3.51 6.41
N GLU A 116 14.45 4.70 6.77
CA GLU A 116 15.74 4.87 7.44
C GLU A 116 15.75 4.18 8.82
N THR A 117 14.60 4.21 9.51
CA THR A 117 14.46 3.58 10.82
C THR A 117 14.27 2.06 10.71
N ILE A 118 13.32 1.60 9.87
CA ILE A 118 12.95 0.17 9.85
C ILE A 118 13.80 -0.67 8.91
N GLY A 119 14.47 -0.07 7.91
CA GLY A 119 15.21 -0.81 6.89
C GLY A 119 16.39 -1.62 7.45
N SER A 120 16.87 -1.25 8.63
CA SER A 120 17.92 -1.96 9.37
C SER A 120 17.38 -3.08 10.29
N LEU A 121 16.07 -3.11 10.55
CA LEU A 121 15.46 -4.12 11.43
C LEU A 121 15.38 -5.49 10.76
N ARG A 122 15.54 -6.54 11.57
CA ARG A 122 15.43 -7.94 11.16
C ARG A 122 14.60 -8.74 12.17
N PRO A 123 13.56 -9.50 11.73
CA PRO A 123 13.02 -9.47 10.36
C PRO A 123 12.47 -8.08 10.01
N THR A 124 12.50 -7.72 8.72
CA THR A 124 11.99 -6.42 8.27
C THR A 124 10.47 -6.38 8.47
N PRO A 125 9.90 -5.38 9.15
CA PRO A 125 8.45 -5.33 9.37
C PRO A 125 7.65 -5.17 8.07
N LEU A 126 6.51 -5.84 7.98
CA LEU A 126 5.51 -5.57 6.96
C LEU A 126 4.81 -4.25 7.29
N LEU A 127 4.63 -3.37 6.29
CA LEU A 127 3.93 -2.11 6.46
C LEU A 127 2.58 -2.15 5.74
N TRP A 128 1.54 -1.64 6.38
CA TRP A 128 0.22 -1.48 5.79
C TRP A 128 -0.50 -0.22 6.27
N ASN A 129 -1.64 0.11 5.67
CA ASN A 129 -2.52 1.20 6.12
C ASN A 129 -3.87 0.63 6.59
N ALA A 130 -4.36 1.09 7.74
CA ALA A 130 -5.64 0.68 8.33
C ALA A 130 -6.79 0.95 7.38
N PHE A 131 -6.81 2.12 6.74
CA PHE A 131 -7.62 2.38 5.56
C PHE A 131 -6.71 2.43 4.33
N PRO A 132 -6.73 1.42 3.43
CA PRO A 132 -5.71 1.30 2.37
C PRO A 132 -5.98 2.19 1.14
N PHE A 133 -6.98 3.06 1.20
CA PHE A 133 -7.35 4.01 0.14
C PHE A 133 -7.08 5.42 0.61
N HIS A 134 -6.85 6.37 -0.29
CA HIS A 134 -6.49 7.74 0.09
C HIS A 134 -7.73 8.61 0.41
N PRO A 135 -8.02 8.94 1.67
CA PRO A 135 -9.05 9.90 2.02
C PRO A 135 -8.55 11.34 1.82
N HIS A 136 -9.42 12.22 1.36
CA HIS A 136 -9.12 13.64 1.15
C HIS A 136 -10.27 14.54 1.58
N HIS A 137 -10.03 15.84 1.75
CA HIS A 137 -11.13 16.77 2.00
C HIS A 137 -12.06 16.85 0.77
N PRO A 138 -13.39 16.99 0.95
CA PRO A 138 -14.32 17.14 -0.16
C PRO A 138 -13.92 18.29 -1.08
N GLY A 139 -13.88 18.04 -2.39
CA GLY A 139 -13.44 19.04 -3.38
C GLY A 139 -11.92 19.25 -3.48
N GLU A 140 -11.12 18.63 -2.60
CA GLU A 140 -9.66 18.79 -2.57
C GLU A 140 -8.90 17.46 -2.71
N PRO A 141 -8.84 16.84 -3.90
CA PRO A 141 -8.22 15.51 -4.07
C PRO A 141 -6.71 15.43 -3.83
N ARG A 142 -6.06 16.52 -3.41
CA ARG A 142 -4.62 16.61 -3.08
C ARG A 142 -4.40 17.06 -1.63
N SER A 143 -5.39 16.91 -0.77
CA SER A 143 -5.24 17.07 0.68
C SER A 143 -5.27 15.70 1.36
N ASN A 144 -4.78 15.66 2.59
CA ASN A 144 -4.87 14.47 3.44
C ASN A 144 -5.93 14.75 4.50
N ARG A 145 -6.84 13.82 4.74
CA ARG A 145 -7.71 13.83 5.92
C ARG A 145 -7.56 12.51 6.67
N PRO A 146 -7.90 12.45 7.96
CA PRO A 146 -7.98 11.16 8.64
C PRO A 146 -9.16 10.32 8.13
N PRO A 147 -9.07 8.98 8.14
CA PRO A 147 -10.18 8.10 7.82
C PRO A 147 -11.21 8.16 8.94
N THR A 148 -12.46 7.95 8.55
CA THR A 148 -13.58 7.80 9.47
C THR A 148 -13.63 6.38 10.04
N ALA A 149 -14.39 6.18 11.12
CA ALA A 149 -14.62 4.83 11.66
C ALA A 149 -15.23 3.86 10.61
N ALA A 150 -16.14 4.35 9.77
CA ALA A 150 -16.74 3.54 8.70
C ALA A 150 -15.71 3.12 7.64
N GLU A 151 -14.74 3.99 7.33
CA GLU A 151 -13.64 3.67 6.42
C GLU A 151 -12.64 2.67 7.03
N LEU A 152 -12.37 2.77 8.33
CA LEU A 152 -11.56 1.79 9.04
C LEU A 152 -12.22 0.40 9.04
N GLU A 153 -13.55 0.32 9.15
CA GLU A 153 -14.27 -0.95 9.01
C GLU A 153 -14.15 -1.55 7.60
N ILE A 154 -14.11 -0.72 6.54
CA ILE A 154 -13.79 -1.20 5.18
C ILE A 154 -12.38 -1.78 5.13
N GLY A 155 -11.42 -1.06 5.72
CA GLY A 155 -10.01 -1.42 5.67
C GLY A 155 -9.62 -2.64 6.50
N LYS A 156 -10.34 -2.90 7.60
CA LYS A 156 -10.11 -4.01 8.55
C LYS A 156 -9.94 -5.36 7.87
N ARG A 157 -10.75 -5.66 6.86
CA ARG A 157 -10.65 -6.92 6.11
C ARG A 157 -9.24 -7.13 5.53
N PHE A 158 -8.67 -6.10 4.91
CA PHE A 158 -7.36 -6.22 4.27
C PHE A 158 -6.22 -6.40 5.28
N VAL A 159 -6.38 -5.86 6.50
CA VAL A 159 -5.44 -6.13 7.60
C VAL A 159 -5.53 -7.59 8.03
N VAL A 160 -6.74 -8.14 8.17
CA VAL A 160 -6.94 -9.57 8.49
C VAL A 160 -6.35 -10.46 7.40
N ASP A 161 -6.64 -10.17 6.13
CA ASP A 161 -6.11 -10.93 4.99
C ASP A 161 -4.57 -10.95 5.03
N LEU A 162 -3.90 -9.82 5.35
CA LEU A 162 -2.45 -9.77 5.48
C LEU A 162 -1.92 -10.56 6.68
N VAL A 163 -2.60 -10.52 7.82
CA VAL A 163 -2.22 -11.36 8.97
C VAL A 163 -2.32 -12.84 8.59
N GLU A 164 -3.35 -13.25 7.85
CA GLU A 164 -3.49 -14.64 7.39
C GLU A 164 -2.44 -15.05 6.36
N ILE A 165 -2.08 -14.15 5.42
CA ILE A 165 -1.05 -14.42 4.39
C ILE A 165 0.35 -14.57 5.01
N PHE A 166 0.63 -13.85 6.08
CA PHE A 166 1.95 -13.79 6.73
C PHE A 166 2.00 -14.48 8.11
N ALA A 167 0.99 -15.31 8.43
CA ALA A 167 0.93 -16.08 9.67
C ALA A 167 1.82 -17.33 9.67
#